data_AF-A0A973K1G1-F1
#
_entry.id   AF-A0A973K1G1-F1
#
_cell.length_a   1.000
_cell.length_b   1.000
_cell.length_c   1.000
_cell.angle_alpha   90.00
_cell.angle_beta   90.00
_cell.angle_gamma   90.00
#
_symmetry.space_group_name_H-M   'P 1'
#
loop_
_entity.id
_entity.type
_entity.pdbx_description
1 polymer ?
#
loop_
_entity_poly.entity_id
_entity_poly.type
_entity_poly.pdbx_seq_one_letter_code
_entity_poly.pdbx_strand_id
1 'polypeptide(L)'
;MVSVQSPPGRRELPYARVLLLPAILMAAATGAAAAAVSEPARTAVGWCGGVAMLLVLAAAAEAVRRGRALRDLRDEHARHTAYLERRVASHEGEMLRFAKEIAPAAIHRLRSGNSPGEVIRRIGDIDPSYRELPESQLMVLKTVLDIIDREEALRDSAQRSFVSIARRVQAIVHQQNKELREMEEDHGRNPEVFDDLLRIDHGTALIGRLADSISVLGGGRPGRQWPDPVPLYSVLRGGMSRILEYRRIKLDSIAQV
;
A
#
# COMPACT_ATOMS: atom_id res chain seq x y z
N MET A 1 16.65 12.37 -2.37
CA MET A 1 17.99 12.92 -2.06
C MET A 1 17.95 14.42 -2.23
N VAL A 2 17.59 15.17 -1.18
CA VAL A 2 17.70 16.63 -1.19
C VAL A 2 19.09 16.94 -0.64
N SER A 3 19.97 17.43 -1.52
CA SER A 3 21.31 17.87 -1.14
C SER A 3 21.17 19.10 -0.24
N VAL A 4 21.40 18.92 1.06
CA VAL A 4 21.60 20.03 1.99
C VAL A 4 22.92 20.69 1.61
N GLN A 5 22.83 21.82 0.88
CA GLN A 5 24.00 22.67 0.63
C GLN A 5 24.62 23.04 1.97
N SER A 6 25.87 22.64 2.19
CA SER A 6 26.67 23.16 3.30
C SER A 6 26.68 24.68 3.22
N PRO A 7 26.44 25.41 4.32
CA PRO A 7 26.48 26.87 4.28
C PRO A 7 27.91 27.31 3.89
N PRO A 8 28.07 28.37 3.08
CA PRO A 8 29.38 28.83 2.67
C PRO A 8 30.21 29.16 3.91
N GLY A 9 31.40 28.58 3.99
CA GLY A 9 32.39 28.84 5.02
C GLY A 9 32.68 30.34 5.08
N ARG A 10 31.98 31.04 5.97
CA ARG A 10 32.09 32.48 6.12
C ARG A 10 33.39 32.73 6.87
N ARG A 11 34.42 33.11 6.12
CA ARG A 11 35.74 33.53 6.61
C ARG A 11 35.57 34.29 7.92
N GLU A 12 36.12 33.73 8.98
CA GLU A 12 36.15 34.38 10.28
C GLU A 12 36.90 35.70 10.15
N LEU A 13 36.16 36.80 10.06
CA LEU A 13 36.75 38.10 10.33
C LEU A 13 37.12 38.05 11.82
N PRO A 14 38.42 38.10 12.17
CA PRO A 14 38.84 37.94 13.55
C PRO A 14 38.11 39.00 14.37
N TYR A 15 37.40 38.57 15.41
CA TYR A 15 36.56 39.42 16.25
C TYR A 15 37.28 40.67 16.77
N ALA A 16 38.61 40.61 16.88
CA ALA A 16 39.49 41.74 17.09
C ALA A 16 39.21 42.89 16.10
N ARG A 17 39.07 42.63 14.80
CA ARG A 17 38.79 43.65 13.78
C ARG A 17 37.42 44.32 13.94
N VAL A 18 36.40 43.58 14.38
CA VAL A 18 35.05 44.12 14.60
C VAL A 18 34.99 45.03 15.82
N LEU A 19 35.79 44.74 16.86
CA LEU A 19 35.87 45.56 18.07
C LEU A 19 36.81 46.77 17.89
N LEU A 20 37.90 46.59 17.14
CA LEU A 20 38.96 47.60 16.97
C LEU A 20 38.55 48.73 16.03
N LEU A 21 37.82 48.46 14.93
CA LEU A 21 37.42 49.49 13.97
C LEU A 21 36.57 50.62 14.55
N PRO A 22 35.47 50.37 15.28
CA PRO A 22 34.65 51.43 15.86
C PRO A 22 35.37 52.16 17.00
N ALA A 23 36.26 51.47 17.71
CA ALA A 23 37.11 52.08 18.73
C ALA A 23 38.13 53.06 18.11
N ILE A 24 38.82 52.65 17.06
CA ILE A 24 39.78 53.50 16.31
C ILE A 24 39.06 54.72 15.72
N LEU A 25 37.87 54.53 15.14
CA LEU A 25 37.05 55.62 14.61
C LEU A 25 36.64 56.63 15.70
N MET A 26 36.21 56.15 16.87
CA MET A 26 35.84 57.01 17.99
C MET A 26 37.03 57.75 18.59
N ALA A 27 38.20 57.09 18.70
CA ALA A 27 39.44 57.73 19.15
C ALA A 27 39.92 58.82 18.16
N ALA A 28 39.81 58.56 16.86
CA ALA A 28 40.14 59.55 15.83
C ALA A 28 39.17 60.75 15.84
N ALA A 29 37.87 60.50 15.98
CA ALA A 29 36.85 61.55 16.04
C ALA A 29 36.99 62.43 17.29
N THR A 30 37.30 61.83 18.44
CA THR A 30 37.52 62.55 19.70
C THR A 30 38.82 63.35 19.70
N GLY A 31 39.89 62.81 19.11
CA GLY A 31 41.14 63.55 18.88
C GLY A 31 40.96 64.76 17.94
N ALA A 32 40.22 64.59 16.84
CA ALA A 32 39.91 65.67 15.91
C ALA A 32 39.04 66.77 16.56
N ALA A 33 38.04 66.39 17.36
CA ALA A 33 37.21 67.34 18.09
C ALA A 33 37.99 68.11 19.15
N ALA A 34 38.92 67.46 19.86
CA ALA A 34 39.76 68.11 20.86
C ALA A 34 40.76 69.13 20.26
N ALA A 35 41.21 68.90 19.02
CA ALA A 35 42.10 69.81 18.29
C ALA A 35 41.39 71.08 17.77
N ALA A 36 40.07 71.05 17.63
CA ALA A 36 39.27 72.16 17.09
C ALA A 36 38.70 73.11 18.16
N VAL A 37 38.97 72.88 19.45
CA VAL A 37 38.32 73.55 20.60
C VAL A 37 39.31 74.33 21.48
N SER A 38 38.85 75.41 22.13
CA SER A 38 39.65 76.29 23.02
C SER A 38 40.19 75.56 24.27
N GLU A 39 41.32 76.03 24.82
CA GLU A 39 42.02 75.40 25.98
C GLU A 39 41.11 74.94 27.13
N PRO A 40 40.18 75.76 27.65
CA PRO A 40 39.35 75.35 28.78
C PRO A 40 38.33 74.24 28.44
N ALA A 41 37.98 74.05 27.16
CA ALA A 41 36.97 73.09 26.74
C ALA A 41 37.54 71.74 26.24
N ARG A 42 38.87 71.62 26.06
CA ARG A 42 39.52 70.35 25.64
C ARG A 42 39.37 69.23 26.66
N THR A 43 39.38 69.55 27.95
CA THR A 43 39.23 68.56 29.03
C THR A 43 37.83 67.95 29.05
N ALA A 44 36.79 68.76 28.86
CA ALA A 44 35.41 68.31 28.75
C ALA A 44 35.18 67.41 27.53
N VAL A 45 35.74 67.79 26.37
CA VAL A 45 35.67 66.96 25.14
C VAL A 45 36.39 65.63 25.30
N GLY A 46 37.53 65.61 26.00
CA GLY A 46 38.25 64.37 26.32
C GLY A 46 37.44 63.41 27.18
N TRP A 47 36.79 63.90 28.24
CA TRP A 47 35.92 63.09 29.09
C TRP A 47 34.71 62.54 28.32
N CYS A 48 34.00 63.40 27.57
CA CYS A 48 32.87 62.98 26.74
C CYS A 48 33.30 61.93 25.70
N GLY A 49 34.47 62.12 25.09
CA GLY A 49 35.04 61.18 24.13
C GLY A 49 35.40 59.83 24.72
N GLY A 50 36.02 59.81 25.90
CA GLY A 50 36.32 58.59 26.64
C GLY A 50 35.07 57.80 27.03
N VAL A 51 34.02 58.49 27.50
CA VAL A 51 32.73 57.87 27.82
C VAL A 51 32.08 57.28 26.56
N ALA A 52 32.06 58.02 25.45
CA ALA A 52 31.50 57.54 24.19
C ALA A 52 32.25 56.31 23.63
N MET A 53 33.58 56.32 23.73
CA MET A 53 34.43 55.18 23.38
C MET A 53 34.12 53.92 24.20
N LEU A 54 33.94 54.06 25.52
CA LEU A 54 33.57 52.95 26.40
C LEU A 54 32.19 52.37 26.06
N LEU A 55 31.19 53.22 25.76
CA LEU A 55 29.87 52.76 25.34
C LEU A 55 29.91 51.97 24.03
N VAL A 56 30.72 52.43 23.07
CA VAL A 56 30.90 51.73 21.78
C VAL A 56 31.58 50.38 21.97
N LEU A 57 32.62 50.30 22.81
CA LEU A 57 33.28 49.01 23.13
C LEU A 57 32.33 48.05 23.85
N ALA A 58 31.51 48.54 24.78
CA ALA A 58 30.51 47.72 25.48
C ALA A 58 29.43 47.20 24.53
N ALA A 59 28.89 48.04 23.65
CA ALA A 59 27.90 47.62 22.64
C ALA A 59 28.50 46.61 21.65
N ALA A 60 29.74 46.81 21.21
CA ALA A 60 30.45 45.87 20.35
C ALA A 60 30.69 44.52 21.05
N ALA A 61 31.10 44.53 22.32
CA ALA A 61 31.26 43.32 23.13
C ALA A 61 29.94 42.57 23.28
N GLU A 62 28.83 43.27 23.52
CA GLU A 62 27.50 42.66 23.64
C GLU A 62 27.01 42.08 22.30
N ALA A 63 27.23 42.79 21.19
CA ALA A 63 26.92 42.29 19.86
C ALA A 63 27.71 41.01 19.54
N VAL A 64 29.00 40.95 19.94
CA VAL A 64 29.83 39.75 19.80
C VAL A 64 29.33 38.61 20.70
N ARG A 65 28.99 38.90 21.96
CA ARG A 65 28.46 37.92 22.92
C ARG A 65 27.15 37.31 22.42
N ARG A 66 26.19 38.15 22.02
CA ARG A 66 24.92 37.71 21.40
C ARG A 66 25.15 36.97 20.08
N GLY A 67 26.12 37.42 19.29
CA GLY A 67 26.50 36.77 18.04
C GLY A 67 27.08 35.37 18.25
N ARG A 68 27.83 35.12 19.33
CA ARG A 68 28.30 33.78 19.71
C ARG A 68 27.15 32.91 20.21
N ALA A 69 26.35 33.41 21.14
CA ALA A 69 25.19 32.68 21.66
C ALA A 69 24.22 32.25 20.54
N LEU A 70 23.98 33.12 19.55
CA LEU A 70 23.15 32.79 18.39
C LEU A 70 23.78 31.73 17.47
N ARG A 71 25.12 31.66 17.39
CA ARG A 71 25.80 30.61 16.61
C ARG A 71 25.74 29.27 17.33
N ASP A 72 26.03 29.26 18.63
CA ASP A 72 25.97 28.04 19.44
C ASP A 72 24.57 27.42 19.40
N LEU A 73 23.53 28.24 19.53
CA LEU A 73 22.13 27.79 19.38
C LEU A 73 21.81 27.28 17.97
N ARG A 74 22.32 27.93 16.92
CA ARG A 74 22.12 27.48 15.54
C ARG A 74 22.82 26.15 15.27
N ASP A 75 24.02 25.97 15.79
CA ASP A 75 24.79 24.75 15.65
C ASP A 75 24.13 23.59 16.41
N GLU A 76 23.59 23.85 17.61
CA GLU A 76 22.80 22.88 18.36
C GLU A 76 21.52 22.48 17.61
N HIS A 77 20.75 23.47 17.12
CA HIS A 77 19.56 23.19 16.31
C HIS A 77 19.90 22.39 15.05
N ALA A 78 20.96 22.74 14.32
CA ALA A 78 21.39 22.02 13.12
C ALA A 78 21.77 20.57 13.42
N ARG A 79 22.43 20.30 14.56
CA ARG A 79 22.76 18.92 14.99
C ARG A 79 21.49 18.15 15.34
N HIS A 80 20.56 18.77 16.06
CA HIS A 80 19.31 18.13 16.45
C HIS A 80 18.44 17.79 15.23
N THR A 81 18.31 18.71 14.26
CA THR A 81 17.56 18.45 13.03
C THR A 81 18.23 17.34 12.21
N ALA A 82 19.55 17.37 12.03
CA ALA A 82 20.27 16.32 11.31
C ALA A 82 20.12 14.94 11.99
N TYR A 83 20.10 14.89 13.33
CA TYR A 83 19.84 13.66 14.07
C TYR A 83 18.44 13.11 13.81
N LEU A 84 17.41 13.97 13.89
CA LEU A 84 16.03 13.57 13.62
C LEU A 84 15.83 13.11 12.17
N GLU A 85 16.37 13.84 11.21
CA GLU A 85 16.31 13.46 9.78
C GLU A 85 16.94 12.09 9.54
N ARG A 86 18.11 11.83 10.15
CA ARG A 86 18.79 10.54 10.01
C ARG A 86 18.00 9.40 10.65
N ARG A 87 17.37 9.66 11.80
CA ARG A 87 16.50 8.69 12.46
C ARG A 87 15.26 8.38 11.63
N VAL A 88 14.59 9.40 11.08
CA VAL A 88 13.42 9.22 10.20
C VAL A 88 13.81 8.44 8.94
N ALA A 89 14.91 8.80 8.28
CA ALA A 89 15.40 8.09 7.10
C ALA A 89 15.71 6.61 7.38
N SER A 90 16.26 6.30 8.57
CA SER A 90 16.48 4.91 9.00
C SER A 90 15.16 4.14 9.14
N HIS A 91 14.15 4.72 9.78
CA HIS A 91 12.84 4.09 9.95
C HIS A 91 12.13 3.89 8.61
N GLU A 92 12.25 4.84 7.68
CA GLU A 92 11.70 4.72 6.33
C GLU A 92 12.36 3.56 5.57
N GLY A 93 13.69 3.41 5.68
CA GLY A 93 14.43 2.28 5.11
C GLY A 93 13.96 0.94 5.66
N GLU A 94 13.77 0.82 6.98
CA GLU A 94 13.26 -0.39 7.62
C GLU A 94 11.82 -0.71 7.18
N MET A 95 10.96 0.30 7.10
CA MET A 95 9.57 0.14 6.66
C MET A 95 9.50 -0.31 5.20
N LEU A 96 10.35 0.25 4.33
CA LEU A 96 10.45 -0.16 2.94
C LEU A 96 10.91 -1.60 2.81
N ARG A 97 11.89 -2.03 3.61
CA ARG A 97 12.33 -3.44 3.66
C ARG A 97 11.20 -4.35 4.11
N PHE A 98 10.47 -3.96 5.16
CA PHE A 98 9.31 -4.70 5.64
C PHE A 98 8.25 -4.87 4.54
N ALA A 99 7.90 -3.78 3.85
CA ALA A 99 6.87 -3.78 2.82
C ALA A 99 7.29 -4.53 1.54
N LYS A 100 8.56 -4.43 1.13
CA LYS A 100 9.04 -4.98 -0.15
C LYS A 100 9.56 -6.41 -0.07
N GLU A 101 10.09 -6.80 1.08
CA GLU A 101 10.80 -8.08 1.23
C GLU A 101 10.08 -8.99 2.23
N ILE A 102 9.89 -8.53 3.46
CA ILE A 102 9.43 -9.37 4.57
C ILE A 102 7.96 -9.75 4.42
N ALA A 103 7.07 -8.78 4.24
CA ALA A 103 5.64 -9.02 4.15
C ALA A 103 5.28 -9.91 2.93
N PRO A 104 5.79 -9.66 1.71
CA PRO A 104 5.55 -10.56 0.58
C PRO A 104 6.08 -11.99 0.80
N ALA A 105 7.27 -12.14 1.41
CA ALA A 105 7.83 -13.46 1.70
C ALA A 105 6.99 -14.24 2.73
N ALA A 106 6.51 -13.56 3.77
CA ALA A 106 5.60 -14.14 4.76
C ALA A 106 4.25 -14.55 4.14
N ILE A 107 3.67 -13.70 3.29
CA ILE A 107 2.43 -14.00 2.56
C ILE A 107 2.64 -15.20 1.62
N HIS A 108 3.79 -15.29 0.95
CA HIS A 108 4.12 -16.43 0.10
C HIS A 108 4.19 -17.74 0.90
N ARG A 109 4.79 -17.72 2.10
CA ARG A 109 4.81 -18.87 3.01
C ARG A 109 3.41 -19.27 3.49
N LEU A 110 2.57 -18.29 3.82
CA LEU A 110 1.16 -18.54 4.18
C LEU A 110 0.44 -19.28 3.05
N ARG A 111 0.52 -18.77 1.81
CA ARG A 111 -0.07 -19.39 0.61
C ARG A 111 0.50 -20.77 0.26
N SER A 112 1.65 -21.13 0.83
CA SER A 112 2.24 -22.46 0.68
C SER A 112 1.67 -23.49 1.68
N GLY A 113 0.64 -23.11 2.44
CA GLY A 113 -0.08 -23.99 3.39
C GLY A 113 0.38 -23.90 4.83
N ASN A 114 1.17 -22.88 5.20
CA ASN A 114 1.61 -22.67 6.59
C ASN A 114 0.60 -21.80 7.34
N SER A 115 0.33 -22.09 8.61
CA SER A 115 -0.52 -21.21 9.44
C SER A 115 0.16 -19.86 9.75
N PRO A 116 -0.60 -18.77 10.02
CA PRO A 116 -0.04 -17.47 10.40
C PRO A 116 0.99 -17.55 11.54
N GLY A 117 0.68 -18.32 12.59
CA GLY A 117 1.59 -18.51 13.73
C GLY A 117 2.87 -19.24 13.38
N GLU A 118 2.82 -20.20 12.46
CA GLU A 118 4.02 -20.89 11.98
C GLU A 118 4.91 -19.98 11.13
N VAL A 119 4.31 -19.19 10.24
CA VAL A 119 5.03 -18.22 9.40
C VAL A 119 5.80 -17.23 10.27
N ILE A 120 5.18 -16.67 11.31
CA ILE A 120 5.83 -15.73 12.23
C ILE A 120 6.98 -16.39 12.96
N ARG A 121 6.76 -17.59 13.51
CA ARG A 121 7.78 -18.32 14.29
C ARG A 121 9.00 -18.68 13.44
N ARG A 122 8.80 -18.98 12.16
CA ARG A 122 9.82 -19.44 11.21
C ARG A 122 10.24 -18.37 10.21
N ILE A 123 9.90 -17.10 10.44
CA ILE A 123 10.24 -16.03 9.48
C ILE A 123 11.75 -15.85 9.33
N GLY A 124 12.50 -16.08 10.41
CA GLY A 124 13.96 -16.09 10.41
C GLY A 124 14.59 -17.25 9.62
N ASP A 125 13.83 -18.28 9.25
CA ASP A 125 14.30 -19.37 8.39
C ASP A 125 14.34 -18.94 6.91
N ILE A 126 13.64 -17.84 6.56
CA ILE A 126 13.70 -17.23 5.23
C ILE A 126 15.00 -16.44 5.10
N ASP A 127 15.24 -15.54 6.06
CA ASP A 127 16.45 -14.76 6.20
C ASP A 127 16.72 -14.52 7.69
N PRO A 128 17.93 -14.81 8.21
CA PRO A 128 18.26 -14.59 9.62
C PRO A 128 18.00 -13.17 10.11
N SER A 129 18.09 -12.17 9.23
CA SER A 129 17.83 -10.75 9.56
C SER A 129 16.38 -10.45 9.91
N TYR A 130 15.44 -11.35 9.59
CA TYR A 130 14.02 -11.21 9.94
C TYR A 130 13.70 -11.68 11.35
N ARG A 131 14.67 -12.26 12.08
CA ARG A 131 14.46 -12.69 13.47
C ARG A 131 14.30 -11.51 14.44
N GLU A 132 14.85 -10.35 14.10
CA GLU A 132 14.87 -9.15 14.96
C GLU A 132 13.86 -8.08 14.51
N LEU A 133 12.66 -8.50 14.08
CA LEU A 133 11.62 -7.55 13.70
C LEU A 133 11.08 -6.81 14.93
N PRO A 134 10.88 -5.47 14.83
CA PRO A 134 10.19 -4.71 15.86
C PRO A 134 8.81 -5.30 16.17
N GLU A 135 8.41 -5.24 17.44
CA GLU A 135 7.11 -5.77 17.89
C GLU A 135 5.93 -5.18 17.12
N SER A 136 6.01 -3.88 16.75
CA SER A 136 4.99 -3.22 15.93
C SER A 136 4.85 -3.84 14.54
N GLN A 137 5.97 -4.22 13.89
CA GLN A 137 5.96 -4.87 12.59
C GLN A 137 5.45 -6.31 12.69
N LEU A 138 5.84 -7.03 13.74
CA LEU A 138 5.33 -8.38 14.01
C LEU A 138 3.81 -8.38 14.24
N MET A 139 3.29 -7.39 14.97
CA MET A 139 1.86 -7.24 15.20
C MET A 139 1.10 -6.98 13.90
N VAL A 140 1.56 -6.01 13.09
CA VAL A 140 0.95 -5.71 11.78
C VAL A 140 1.01 -6.92 10.87
N LEU A 141 2.16 -7.59 10.80
CA LEU A 141 2.34 -8.78 9.98
C LEU A 141 1.38 -9.89 10.40
N LYS A 142 1.29 -10.18 11.70
CA LYS A 142 0.37 -11.18 12.24
C LYS A 142 -1.07 -10.88 11.86
N THR A 143 -1.53 -9.65 12.08
CA THR A 143 -2.89 -9.24 11.72
C THR A 143 -3.16 -9.41 10.24
N VAL A 144 -2.23 -9.02 9.37
CA VAL A 144 -2.36 -9.20 7.91
C VAL A 144 -2.44 -10.68 7.54
N LEU A 145 -1.58 -11.53 8.11
CA LEU A 145 -1.58 -12.96 7.85
C LEU A 145 -2.88 -13.62 8.34
N ASP A 146 -3.37 -13.27 9.53
CA ASP A 146 -4.63 -13.79 10.08
C ASP A 146 -5.84 -13.37 9.21
N ILE A 147 -5.85 -12.14 8.69
CA ILE A 147 -6.90 -11.67 7.76
C ILE A 147 -6.87 -12.47 6.46
N ILE A 148 -5.69 -12.66 5.87
CA ILE A 148 -5.53 -13.39 4.60
C ILE A 148 -5.96 -14.85 4.77
N ASP A 149 -5.51 -15.51 5.84
CA ASP A 149 -5.85 -16.91 6.16
C ASP A 149 -7.37 -17.08 6.31
N ARG A 150 -8.02 -16.18 7.05
CA ARG A 150 -9.47 -16.21 7.23
C ARG A 150 -10.22 -15.98 5.92
N GLU A 151 -9.77 -15.05 5.09
CA GLU A 151 -10.39 -14.77 3.79
C GLU A 151 -10.26 -15.98 2.85
N GLU A 152 -9.09 -16.63 2.82
CA GLU A 152 -8.86 -17.84 2.05
C GLU A 152 -9.75 -18.99 2.53
N ALA A 153 -9.83 -19.21 3.85
CA ALA A 153 -10.72 -20.21 4.44
C ALA A 153 -12.21 -19.96 4.15
N LEU A 154 -12.64 -18.69 4.14
CA LEU A 154 -14.00 -18.30 3.77
C LEU A 154 -14.28 -18.58 2.29
N ARG A 155 -13.34 -18.21 1.41
CA ARG A 155 -13.43 -18.48 -0.03
C ARG A 155 -13.54 -19.97 -0.33
N ASP A 156 -12.69 -20.79 0.29
CA ASP A 156 -12.71 -22.24 0.14
C ASP A 156 -14.01 -22.86 0.67
N SER A 157 -14.53 -22.34 1.78
CA SER A 157 -15.81 -22.79 2.35
C SER A 157 -16.99 -22.42 1.46
N ALA A 158 -16.97 -21.23 0.85
CA ALA A 158 -17.97 -20.81 -0.12
C ALA A 158 -17.92 -21.69 -1.39
N GLN A 159 -16.73 -21.95 -1.93
CA GLN A 159 -16.54 -22.84 -3.08
C GLN A 159 -17.09 -24.26 -2.83
N ARG A 160 -16.73 -24.86 -1.69
CA ARG A 160 -17.28 -26.17 -1.28
C ARG A 160 -18.80 -26.14 -1.14
N SER A 161 -19.37 -25.04 -0.65
CA SER A 161 -20.82 -24.89 -0.51
C SER A 161 -21.53 -24.87 -1.87
N PHE A 162 -20.97 -24.17 -2.88
CA PHE A 162 -21.49 -24.21 -4.25
C PHE A 162 -21.49 -25.62 -4.84
N VAL A 163 -20.40 -26.36 -4.67
CA VAL A 163 -20.32 -27.76 -5.14
C VAL A 163 -21.37 -28.64 -4.44
N SER A 164 -21.57 -28.44 -3.13
CA SER A 164 -22.58 -29.16 -2.35
C SER A 164 -24.01 -28.86 -2.85
N ILE A 165 -24.33 -27.58 -3.07
CA ILE A 165 -25.63 -27.15 -3.62
C ILE A 165 -25.85 -27.75 -5.00
N ALA A 166 -24.85 -27.66 -5.89
CA ALA A 166 -24.92 -28.23 -7.24
C ALA A 166 -25.25 -29.73 -7.20
N ARG A 167 -24.57 -30.51 -6.34
CA ARG A 167 -24.83 -31.94 -6.19
C ARG A 167 -26.25 -32.24 -5.70
N ARG A 168 -26.78 -31.43 -4.79
CA ARG A 168 -28.16 -31.57 -4.31
C ARG A 168 -29.17 -31.29 -5.43
N VAL A 169 -28.93 -30.24 -6.22
CA VAL A 169 -29.78 -29.93 -7.38
C VAL A 169 -29.71 -31.06 -8.42
N GLN A 170 -28.52 -31.61 -8.70
CA GLN A 170 -28.37 -32.77 -9.60
C GLN A 170 -29.14 -34.00 -9.10
N ALA A 171 -29.13 -34.28 -7.80
CA ALA A 171 -29.89 -35.39 -7.22
C ALA A 171 -31.41 -35.18 -7.41
N ILE A 172 -31.90 -33.96 -7.20
CA ILE A 172 -33.32 -33.61 -7.43
C ILE A 172 -33.67 -33.77 -8.91
N VAL A 173 -32.84 -33.25 -9.83
CA VAL A 173 -33.03 -33.38 -11.28
C VAL A 173 -33.08 -34.85 -11.71
N HIS A 174 -32.21 -35.70 -11.14
CA HIS A 174 -32.22 -37.13 -11.45
C HIS A 174 -33.52 -37.81 -11.00
N GLN A 175 -34.00 -37.46 -9.81
CA GLN A 175 -35.28 -37.94 -9.30
C GLN A 175 -36.46 -37.45 -10.16
N GLN A 176 -36.46 -36.17 -10.55
CA GLN A 176 -37.48 -35.60 -11.46
C GLN A 176 -37.48 -36.30 -12.83
N ASN A 177 -36.31 -36.58 -13.40
CA ASN A 177 -36.23 -37.31 -14.67
C ASN A 177 -36.80 -38.73 -14.55
N LYS A 178 -36.60 -39.39 -13.41
CA LYS A 178 -37.20 -40.71 -13.15
C LYS A 178 -38.73 -40.60 -13.09
N GLU A 179 -39.26 -39.64 -12.35
CA GLU A 179 -40.71 -39.40 -12.25
C GLU A 179 -41.33 -39.02 -13.61
N LEU A 180 -40.68 -38.16 -14.39
CA LEU A 180 -41.11 -37.82 -15.75
C LEU A 180 -41.12 -39.05 -16.65
N ARG A 181 -40.15 -39.95 -16.51
CA ARG A 181 -40.09 -41.18 -17.27
C ARG A 181 -41.24 -42.13 -16.92
N GLU A 182 -41.55 -42.28 -15.63
CA GLU A 182 -42.71 -43.05 -15.17
C GLU A 182 -44.02 -42.46 -15.74
N MET A 183 -44.18 -41.13 -15.72
CA MET A 183 -45.35 -40.47 -16.30
C MET A 183 -45.44 -40.63 -17.83
N GLU A 184 -44.31 -40.59 -18.54
CA GLU A 184 -44.24 -40.85 -19.99
C GLU A 184 -44.70 -42.28 -20.31
N GLU A 185 -44.27 -43.26 -19.51
CA GLU A 185 -44.64 -44.67 -19.67
C GLU A 185 -46.15 -44.90 -19.40
N ASP A 186 -46.71 -44.28 -18.36
CA ASP A 186 -48.12 -44.44 -18.00
C ASP A 186 -49.08 -43.67 -18.94
N HIS A 187 -48.70 -42.46 -19.36
CA HIS A 187 -49.61 -41.49 -19.99
C HIS A 187 -49.17 -40.99 -21.38
N GLY A 188 -47.98 -41.34 -21.87
CA GLY A 188 -47.41 -40.81 -23.12
C GLY A 188 -48.18 -41.15 -24.41
N ARG A 189 -49.21 -42.00 -24.34
CA ARG A 189 -50.12 -42.26 -25.46
C ARG A 189 -51.07 -41.10 -25.77
N ASN A 190 -51.28 -40.18 -24.83
CA ASN A 190 -52.05 -38.96 -25.08
C ASN A 190 -51.11 -37.87 -25.64
N PRO A 191 -51.32 -37.39 -26.89
CA PRO A 191 -50.46 -36.40 -27.52
C PRO A 191 -50.31 -35.09 -26.73
N GLU A 192 -51.36 -34.62 -26.06
CA GLU A 192 -51.31 -33.36 -25.29
C GLU A 192 -50.43 -33.51 -24.04
N VAL A 193 -50.61 -34.62 -23.31
CA VAL A 193 -49.79 -34.94 -22.12
C VAL A 193 -48.33 -35.14 -22.52
N PHE A 194 -48.08 -35.78 -23.66
CA PHE A 194 -46.73 -35.99 -24.15
C PHE A 194 -46.01 -34.67 -24.52
N ASP A 195 -46.68 -33.72 -25.19
CA ASP A 195 -46.06 -32.42 -25.49
C ASP A 195 -45.73 -31.65 -24.20
N ASP A 196 -46.61 -31.69 -23.20
CA ASP A 196 -46.34 -31.07 -21.90
C ASP A 196 -45.19 -31.76 -21.15
N LEU A 197 -45.12 -33.08 -21.14
CA LEU A 197 -44.00 -33.83 -20.55
C LEU A 197 -42.66 -33.50 -21.21
N LEU A 198 -42.63 -33.39 -22.55
CA LEU A 198 -41.42 -32.98 -23.29
C LEU A 198 -40.95 -31.57 -22.90
N ARG A 199 -41.88 -30.64 -22.65
CA ARG A 199 -41.53 -29.29 -22.19
C ARG A 199 -40.95 -29.30 -20.78
N ILE A 200 -41.50 -30.14 -19.89
CA ILE A 200 -40.99 -30.27 -18.52
C ILE A 200 -39.63 -30.97 -18.51
N ASP A 201 -39.46 -32.06 -19.26
CA ASP A 201 -38.16 -32.75 -19.41
C ASP A 201 -37.07 -31.79 -19.89
N HIS A 202 -37.37 -30.98 -20.91
CA HIS A 202 -36.42 -29.96 -21.38
C HIS A 202 -36.06 -28.95 -20.27
N GLY A 203 -37.04 -28.45 -19.51
CA GLY A 203 -36.80 -27.58 -18.37
C GLY A 203 -35.93 -28.23 -17.29
N THR A 204 -36.19 -29.49 -16.96
CA THR A 204 -35.42 -30.29 -16.00
C THR A 204 -33.98 -30.49 -16.48
N ALA A 205 -33.77 -30.75 -17.77
CA ALA A 205 -32.45 -30.85 -18.38
C ALA A 205 -31.67 -29.51 -18.32
N LEU A 206 -32.35 -28.36 -18.40
CA LEU A 206 -31.75 -27.04 -18.22
C LEU A 206 -31.29 -26.83 -16.77
N ILE A 207 -32.10 -27.22 -15.80
CA ILE A 207 -31.75 -27.13 -14.36
C ILE A 207 -30.53 -28.01 -14.07
N GLY A 208 -30.48 -29.23 -14.63
CA GLY A 208 -29.31 -30.11 -14.50
C GLY A 208 -28.03 -29.46 -15.03
N ARG A 209 -28.09 -28.84 -16.21
CA ARG A 209 -26.95 -28.12 -16.79
C ARG A 209 -26.55 -26.85 -16.00
N LEU A 210 -27.51 -26.17 -15.38
CA LEU A 210 -27.22 -25.06 -14.47
C LEU A 210 -26.46 -25.56 -13.23
N ALA A 211 -26.89 -26.69 -12.65
CA ALA A 211 -26.20 -27.31 -11.53
C ALA A 211 -24.75 -27.71 -11.90
N ASP A 212 -24.53 -28.26 -13.10
CA ASP A 212 -23.16 -28.54 -13.61
C ASP A 212 -22.32 -27.26 -13.66
N SER A 213 -22.92 -26.16 -14.14
CA SER A 213 -22.24 -24.86 -14.24
C SER A 213 -21.87 -24.30 -12.86
N ILE A 214 -22.79 -24.39 -11.88
CA ILE A 214 -22.54 -24.00 -10.48
C ILE A 214 -21.43 -24.87 -9.87
N SER A 215 -21.41 -26.17 -10.17
CA SER A 215 -20.36 -27.07 -9.70
C SER A 215 -18.98 -26.61 -10.19
N VAL A 216 -18.86 -26.29 -11.48
CA VAL A 216 -17.62 -25.79 -12.08
C VAL A 216 -17.20 -24.45 -11.46
N LEU A 217 -18.14 -23.52 -11.25
CA LEU A 217 -17.87 -22.24 -10.57
C LEU A 217 -17.37 -22.45 -9.13
N GLY A 218 -17.88 -23.48 -8.44
CA GLY A 218 -17.41 -23.90 -7.12
C GLY A 218 -16.07 -24.65 -7.11
N GLY A 219 -15.38 -24.78 -8.25
CA GLY A 219 -14.12 -25.52 -8.38
C GLY A 219 -14.27 -27.03 -8.62
N GLY A 220 -15.50 -27.50 -8.87
CA GLY A 220 -15.78 -28.85 -9.33
C GLY A 220 -15.25 -29.11 -10.74
N ARG A 221 -15.03 -30.39 -11.06
CA ARG A 221 -14.61 -30.78 -12.42
C ARG A 221 -15.79 -30.67 -13.39
N PRO A 222 -15.56 -30.18 -14.64
CA PRO A 222 -16.58 -30.24 -15.69
C PRO A 222 -16.97 -31.70 -15.91
N GLY A 223 -18.27 -31.99 -16.00
CA GLY A 223 -18.76 -33.36 -16.17
C GLY A 223 -18.31 -33.99 -17.48
N ARG A 224 -18.79 -33.46 -18.61
CA ARG A 224 -18.49 -34.01 -19.95
C ARG A 224 -17.49 -33.13 -20.69
N GLN A 225 -16.38 -33.74 -21.10
CA GLN A 225 -15.37 -33.13 -21.97
C GLN A 225 -15.38 -33.85 -23.33
N TRP A 226 -15.17 -33.10 -24.41
CA TRP A 226 -15.12 -33.64 -25.76
C TRP A 226 -13.66 -33.60 -26.25
N PRO A 227 -13.03 -34.76 -26.52
CA PRO A 227 -11.62 -34.80 -26.92
C PRO A 227 -11.39 -34.39 -28.38
N ASP A 228 -12.40 -34.56 -29.23
CA ASP A 228 -12.32 -34.29 -30.67
C ASP A 228 -12.95 -32.92 -31.04
N PRO A 229 -12.53 -32.31 -32.16
CA PRO A 229 -13.17 -31.10 -32.67
C PRO A 229 -14.67 -31.29 -32.88
N VAL A 230 -15.46 -30.37 -32.33
CA VAL A 230 -16.93 -30.37 -32.46
C VAL A 230 -17.34 -29.39 -33.56
N PRO A 231 -18.13 -29.81 -34.57
CA PRO A 231 -18.61 -28.91 -35.62
C PRO A 231 -19.36 -27.71 -35.04
N LEU A 232 -19.15 -26.51 -35.60
CA LEU A 232 -19.80 -25.29 -35.13
C LEU A 232 -21.33 -25.40 -35.11
N TYR A 233 -21.90 -26.07 -36.11
CA TYR A 233 -23.33 -26.37 -36.15
C TYR A 233 -23.81 -27.13 -34.91
N SER A 234 -23.05 -28.13 -34.45
CA SER A 234 -23.36 -28.90 -33.23
C SER A 234 -23.24 -28.05 -31.97
N VAL A 235 -22.26 -27.13 -31.92
CA VAL A 235 -22.13 -26.16 -30.82
C VAL A 235 -23.34 -25.24 -30.75
N LEU A 236 -23.75 -24.67 -31.89
CA LEU A 236 -24.94 -23.80 -31.98
C LEU A 236 -26.21 -24.54 -31.62
N ARG A 237 -26.39 -25.77 -32.11
CA ARG A 237 -27.54 -26.63 -31.75
C ARG A 237 -27.55 -26.95 -30.25
N GLY A 238 -26.38 -27.22 -29.66
CA GLY A 238 -26.24 -27.41 -28.21
C GLY A 238 -26.51 -26.13 -27.40
N GLY A 239 -26.20 -24.96 -27.98
CA GLY A 239 -26.58 -23.65 -27.43
C GLY A 239 -28.09 -23.44 -27.45
N MET A 240 -28.76 -23.77 -28.55
CA MET A 240 -30.23 -23.71 -28.64
C MET A 240 -30.92 -24.60 -27.62
N SER A 241 -30.38 -25.80 -27.37
CA SER A 241 -30.93 -26.69 -26.33
C SER A 241 -30.78 -26.11 -24.91
N ARG A 242 -30.12 -24.95 -24.73
CA ARG A 242 -30.06 -24.22 -23.46
C ARG A 242 -31.15 -23.15 -23.30
N ILE A 243 -32.05 -23.02 -24.26
CA ILE A 243 -33.07 -21.98 -24.30
C ILE A 243 -34.44 -22.63 -24.09
N LEU A 244 -35.27 -22.06 -23.20
CA LEU A 244 -36.60 -22.58 -22.89
C LEU A 244 -37.50 -22.55 -24.13
N GLU A 245 -37.61 -21.41 -24.80
CA GLU A 245 -38.34 -21.30 -26.07
C GLU A 245 -37.46 -21.61 -27.30
N TYR A 246 -36.71 -22.71 -27.27
CA TYR A 246 -35.81 -23.09 -28.39
C TYR A 246 -36.53 -23.16 -29.76
N ARG A 247 -37.85 -23.44 -29.77
CA ARG A 247 -38.70 -23.46 -30.97
C ARG A 247 -38.72 -22.12 -31.72
N ARG A 248 -38.34 -21.00 -31.08
CA ARG A 248 -38.27 -19.67 -31.70
C ARG A 248 -36.98 -19.44 -32.50
N ILE A 249 -35.99 -20.32 -32.37
CA ILE A 249 -34.67 -20.15 -32.97
C ILE A 249 -34.55 -21.05 -34.20
N LYS A 250 -34.10 -20.46 -35.31
CA LYS A 250 -33.82 -21.15 -36.56
C LYS A 250 -32.32 -21.07 -36.84
N LEU A 251 -31.71 -22.19 -37.19
CA LEU A 251 -30.32 -22.24 -37.66
C LEU A 251 -30.32 -22.47 -39.15
N ASP A 252 -29.72 -21.52 -39.87
CA ASP A 252 -29.49 -21.61 -41.30
C ASP A 252 -27.99 -21.80 -41.55
N SER A 253 -27.64 -22.70 -42.49
CA SER A 253 -26.24 -22.88 -42.89
C SER A 253 -25.85 -21.80 -43.90
N ILE A 254 -24.79 -21.05 -43.60
CA ILE A 254 -24.19 -20.07 -44.52
C ILE A 254 -23.17 -20.69 -45.49
N ALA A 255 -22.82 -21.96 -45.30
CA ALA A 255 -21.95 -22.72 -46.18
C ALA A 255 -22.67 -23.97 -46.68
N GLN A 256 -22.62 -24.24 -47.99
CA GLN A 256 -22.93 -25.58 -48.52
C GLN A 256 -21.79 -26.49 -48.08
N VAL A 257 -22.09 -27.42 -47.17
CA VAL A 257 -21.21 -28.55 -46.83
C VAL A 257 -21.67 -29.74 -47.64
#